data_AF-A0A660QN05-F1
#
_entry.id   AF-A0A660QN05-F1
#
_cell.length_a   1.000
_cell.length_b   1.000
_cell.length_c   1.000
_cell.angle_alpha   90.00
_cell.angle_beta   90.00
_cell.angle_gamma   90.00
#
_symmetry.space_group_name_H-M   'P 1'
#
loop_
_entity.id
_entity.type
_entity.pdbx_description
1 polymer ?
#
loop_
_entity_poly.entity_id
_entity_poly.type
_entity_poly.pdbx_seq_one_letter_code
_entity_poly.pdbx_strand_id
1 'polypeptide(L)' 'MTVIICNNTPDCIRGHLKRWFIEPKPNVFVGTVNVKTRE' A
#
# COMPACT_ATOMS: atom_id res chain seq x y z
N MET A 1 1.24 -1.47 12.13
CA MET A 1 1.34 -0.21 11.37
C MET A 1 2.34 -0.42 10.24
N THR A 2 1.88 -0.44 8.98
CA THR A 2 2.72 -0.63 7.80
C THR A 2 2.50 0.54 6.85
N VAL A 3 3.60 1.11 6.33
CA VAL A 3 3.58 2.21 5.37
C VAL A 3 4.33 1.75 4.13
N ILE A 4 3.68 1.85 2.97
CA ILE A 4 4.25 1.48 1.67
C ILE A 4 4.37 2.75 0.84
N ILE A 5 5.57 3.01 0.33
CA ILE A 5 5.86 4.13 -0.56
C ILE A 5 6.20 3.54 -1.93
N CYS A 6 5.33 3.77 -2.89
CA CYS A 6 5.52 3.30 -4.26
C CYS A 6 6.26 4.35 -5.07
N ASN A 7 7.45 4.03 -5.58
CA ASN A 7 8.15 4.89 -6.53
C ASN A 7 8.22 4.18 -7.88
N ASN A 8 7.78 4.85 -8.95
CA ASN A 8 7.73 4.31 -10.31
C ASN A 8 6.97 2.96 -10.46
N THR A 9 5.81 2.82 -9.81
CA THR A 9 5.03 1.57 -9.81
C THR A 9 3.86 1.65 -10.79
N PRO A 10 3.61 0.61 -11.61
CA PRO A 10 2.48 0.59 -12.54
C PRO A 10 1.12 0.84 -11.85
N ASP A 11 0.18 1.48 -12.55
CA ASP A 11 -1.15 1.80 -12.01
C ASP A 11 -1.91 0.57 -11.51
N CYS A 12 -1.72 -0.59 -12.15
CA CYS A 12 -2.38 -1.83 -11.73
C CYS A 12 -2.01 -2.24 -10.30
N ILE A 13 -0.74 -2.11 -9.90
CA ILE A 13 -0.27 -2.42 -8.54
C ILE A 13 -0.84 -1.43 -7.52
N ARG A 14 -0.94 -0.14 -7.87
CA ARG A 14 -1.59 0.85 -7.00
C ARG A 14 -3.07 0.54 -6.79
N GLY A 15 -3.77 0.08 -7.83
CA GLY A 15 -5.15 -0.39 -7.72
C GLY A 15 -5.29 -1.53 -6.70
N HIS A 16 -4.35 -2.48 -6.69
CA HIS A 16 -4.34 -3.55 -5.70
C HIS A 16 -4.08 -3.05 -4.28
N LEU A 17 -3.16 -2.09 -4.09
CA LEU A 17 -2.87 -1.51 -2.78
C LEU A 17 -4.06 -0.72 -2.21
N LYS A 18 -4.80 0.01 -3.05
CA LYS A 18 -6.03 0.73 -2.65
C LYS A 18 -7.12 -0.17 -2.08
N ARG A 19 -7.12 -1.46 -2.41
CA ARG A 19 -8.09 -2.42 -1.89
C ARG A 19 -7.87 -2.76 -0.41
N TRP A 20 -6.63 -2.64 0.06
CA TRP A 20 -6.21 -3.08 1.41
C TRP A 20 -5.65 -1.95 2.27
N PHE A 21 -5.21 -0.87 1.66
CA PHE A 21 -4.57 0.26 2.30
C PHE A 21 -5.25 1.57 1.93
N ILE A 22 -5.18 2.54 2.83
CA ILE A 22 -5.64 3.90 2.60
C ILE A 22 -4.50 4.69 1.95
N GLU A 23 -4.81 5.46 0.90
CA GLU A 23 -3.86 6.36 0.24
C GLU A 23 -4.07 7.81 0.73
N PRO A 24 -3.42 8.25 1.83
CA PRO A 24 -3.55 9.64 2.31
C PRO A 24 -2.86 10.66 1.39
N LYS A 25 -1.87 10.23 0.61
CA LYS A 25 -1.12 11.04 -0.34
C LYS A 25 -0.81 10.19 -1.56
N PRO A 26 -0.74 10.76 -2.79
CA PRO A 26 -0.37 9.99 -3.97
C PRO A 26 0.87 9.14 -3.74
N ASN A 27 0.74 7.84 -4.02
CA ASN A 27 1.76 6.81 -3.89
C ASN A 27 2.19 6.45 -2.45
N VAL A 28 1.49 6.94 -1.43
CA VAL A 28 1.72 6.59 -0.02
C VAL A 28 0.53 5.78 0.46
N PHE A 29 0.76 4.55 0.92
CA PHE A 29 -0.27 3.65 1.40
C PHE A 29 -0.06 3.32 2.87
N VAL A 30 -1.10 3.45 3.67
CA VAL A 30 -1.06 3.24 5.13
C VAL A 30 -2.14 2.24 5.54
N GLY A 31 -1.76 1.30 6.40
CA GLY A 31 -2.68 0.29 6.92
C GLY A 31 -2.07 -0.59 8.00
N THR A 32 -2.90 -1.46 8.57
CA THR A 32 -2.47 -2.47 9.53
C THR A 32 -2.74 -3.85 8.94
N VAL A 33 -1.67 -4.62 8.73
CA VAL A 33 -1.72 -6.00 8.25
C VAL A 33 -1.11 -6.92 9.29
N ASN A 34 -1.52 -8.19 9.27
CA ASN A 34 -0.95 -9.21 10.15
C ASN A 34 0.52 -9.48 9.79
N VAL A 35 1.30 -10.00 10.74
CA VAL A 35 2.73 -10.32 10.56
C VAL A 35 2.93 -11.26 9.37
N LYS A 36 2.12 -12.32 9.26
CA LYS A 36 2.13 -13.28 8.15
C LYS A 36 1.84 -12.68 6.76
N THR A 37 1.19 -11.52 6.71
CA THR A 37 0.86 -10.84 5.45
C THR A 37 1.94 -9.83 5.06
N ARG A 38 2.76 -9.42 6.03
CA ARG A 38 3.81 -8.42 5.85
C ARG A 38 5.16 -9.05 5.49
N GLU A 39 5.47 -10.20 6.08
CA GLU A 39 6.66 -11.02 5.78
C GLU A 39 6.44 -11.89 4.54
#